data_AF-X1VSR0-F1
#
_entry.id   AF-X1VSR0-F1
#
_cell.length_a   1.000
_cell.length_b   1.000
_cell.length_c   1.000
_cell.angle_alpha   90.00
_cell.angle_beta   90.00
_cell.angle_gamma   90.00
#
_symmetry.space_group_name_H-M   'P 1'
#
loop_
_entity.id
_entity.type
_entity.pdbx_description
1 polymer ?
#
loop_
_entity_poly.entity_id
_entity_poly.type
_entity_poly.pdbx_seq_one_letter_code
_entity_poly.pdbx_strand_id
1 'polypeptide(L)'
;AIDLAPTVLDILGQEIPSSVEGQSLLSAMKDSSVAGREYVISGPPFANMGEEVAWVDGWLRIMEKDSSVTVTTHEWSLIYAVEPGLSELYHLSSDPKQEKNVITQHPEVAQELHQQLVKFLRETNVPAFLLDPRLELRYKV
;
A
#
# COMPACT_ATOMS: atom_id res chain seq x y z
N ALA A 1 7.37 6.77 -6.37
CA ALA A 1 6.38 6.74 -7.46
C ALA A 1 6.87 5.74 -8.51
N ILE A 2 6.16 4.62 -8.71
CA ILE A 2 6.60 3.51 -9.57
C ILE A 2 6.15 3.66 -11.04
N ASP A 3 5.12 4.47 -11.29
CA ASP A 3 4.51 4.65 -12.62
C ASP A 3 5.21 5.70 -13.49
N LEU A 4 6.10 6.52 -12.90
CA LEU A 4 6.79 7.58 -13.64
C LEU A 4 7.76 7.00 -14.69
N ALA A 5 8.57 6.02 -14.30
CA ALA A 5 9.53 5.37 -15.19
C ALA A 5 8.86 4.74 -16.44
N PRO A 6 7.83 3.86 -16.31
CA PRO A 6 7.16 3.30 -17.48
C PRO A 6 6.45 4.37 -18.32
N THR A 7 5.92 5.43 -17.71
CA THR A 7 5.29 6.54 -18.46
C THR A 7 6.30 7.28 -19.32
N VAL A 8 7.49 7.58 -18.80
CA VAL A 8 8.54 8.27 -19.57
C VAL A 8 9.05 7.38 -20.70
N LEU A 9 9.27 6.08 -20.46
CA LEU A 9 9.68 5.14 -21.50
C LEU A 9 8.65 5.06 -22.62
N ASP A 10 7.36 4.95 -22.29
CA ASP A 10 6.26 4.91 -23.26
C ASP A 10 6.18 6.20 -24.09
N ILE A 11 6.31 7.37 -23.47
CA ILE A 11 6.39 8.67 -24.18
C ILE A 11 7.55 8.69 -25.17
N LEU A 12 8.70 8.12 -24.81
CA LEU A 12 9.90 8.05 -25.65
C LEU A 12 9.88 6.89 -26.66
N GLY A 13 8.80 6.12 -26.72
CA GLY A 13 8.68 4.94 -27.58
C GLY A 13 9.69 3.84 -27.26
N GLN A 14 10.16 3.77 -26.01
CA GLN A 14 11.10 2.75 -25.53
C GLN A 14 10.35 1.55 -24.96
N GLU A 15 10.99 0.37 -25.02
CA GLU A 15 10.47 -0.84 -24.37
C GLU A 15 10.47 -0.67 -22.84
N ILE A 16 9.38 -1.06 -22.19
CA ILE A 16 9.27 -1.07 -20.73
C ILE A 16 9.79 -2.44 -20.23
N PRO A 17 10.85 -2.47 -19.40
CA PRO A 17 11.38 -3.73 -18.89
C PRO A 17 10.34 -4.50 -18.08
N SER A 18 10.37 -5.84 -18.18
CA SER A 18 9.47 -6.72 -17.41
C SER A 18 9.66 -6.66 -15.88
N SER A 19 10.78 -6.09 -15.42
CA SER A 19 11.04 -5.83 -14.00
C SER A 19 10.31 -4.60 -13.45
N VAL A 20 9.68 -3.78 -14.30
CA VAL A 20 8.92 -2.61 -13.88
C VAL A 20 7.52 -3.04 -13.45
N GLU A 21 7.20 -2.84 -12.17
CA GLU A 21 5.88 -3.14 -11.60
C GLU A 21 4.84 -2.03 -11.86
N GLY A 22 5.34 -0.83 -12.21
CA GLY A 22 4.52 0.32 -12.58
C GLY A 22 3.82 0.13 -13.94
N GLN A 23 2.84 0.99 -14.23
CA GLN A 23 2.12 1.05 -15.49
C GLN A 23 2.23 2.47 -16.05
N SER A 24 2.32 2.58 -17.38
CA SER A 24 2.32 3.89 -18.03
C SER A 24 0.98 4.59 -17.84
N LEU A 25 1.03 5.87 -17.47
CA LEU A 25 -0.15 6.74 -17.33
C LEU A 25 -0.52 7.43 -18.65
N LEU A 26 0.27 7.23 -19.73
CA LEU A 26 0.10 7.96 -20.98
C LEU A 26 -1.28 7.79 -21.60
N SER A 27 -1.87 6.59 -21.49
CA SER A 27 -3.24 6.32 -21.94
C SER A 27 -4.27 7.11 -21.13
N ALA A 28 -4.18 7.10 -19.80
CA ALA A 28 -5.08 7.81 -18.91
C ALA A 28 -4.97 9.35 -19.03
N MET A 29 -3.80 9.86 -19.42
CA MET A 29 -3.60 11.29 -19.73
C MET A 29 -4.35 11.73 -21.01
N LYS A 30 -4.59 10.81 -21.94
CA LYS A 30 -5.31 11.08 -23.20
C LYS A 30 -6.80 10.80 -23.10
N ASP A 31 -7.17 9.83 -22.27
CA ASP A 31 -8.53 9.39 -22.05
C ASP A 31 -8.78 9.15 -20.56
N SER A 32 -9.54 10.04 -19.93
CA SER A 32 -9.89 9.96 -18.52
C SER A 32 -10.87 8.83 -18.17
N SER A 33 -11.40 8.11 -19.16
CA SER A 33 -12.25 6.94 -18.93
C SER A 33 -11.45 5.66 -18.67
N VAL A 34 -10.14 5.67 -18.92
CA VAL A 34 -9.24 4.55 -18.61
C VAL A 34 -9.20 4.35 -17.10
N ALA A 35 -9.70 3.21 -16.64
CA ALA A 35 -9.69 2.85 -15.24
C ALA A 35 -8.24 2.72 -14.71
N GLY A 36 -8.04 3.21 -13.48
CA GLY A 36 -6.79 3.02 -12.76
C GLY A 36 -6.71 1.64 -12.10
N ARG A 37 -5.72 1.47 -11.20
CA ARG A 37 -5.67 0.29 -10.32
C ARG A 37 -6.80 0.37 -9.30
N GLU A 38 -7.44 -0.77 -9.04
CA GLU A 38 -8.49 -0.92 -8.01
C GLU A 38 -8.04 -0.49 -6.62
N TYR A 39 -6.75 -0.69 -6.30
CA TYR A 39 -6.12 -0.25 -5.07
C TYR A 39 -4.66 0.15 -5.27
N VAL A 40 -4.15 0.94 -4.33
CA VAL A 40 -2.73 1.30 -4.22
C VAL A 40 -2.22 0.99 -2.83
N ILE A 41 -0.93 0.65 -2.74
CA ILE A 41 -0.23 0.45 -1.47
C ILE A 41 0.84 1.53 -1.32
N SER A 42 0.86 2.18 -0.16
CA SER A 42 1.86 3.19 0.18
C SER A 42 2.36 3.01 1.60
N GLY A 43 3.66 3.19 1.81
CA GLY A 43 4.28 3.11 3.11
C GLY A 43 5.81 3.10 3.02
N PRO A 44 6.50 3.03 4.17
CA PRO A 44 7.91 2.67 4.21
C PRO A 44 8.14 1.24 3.69
N PRO A 45 9.40 0.84 3.44
CA PRO A 45 9.73 -0.56 3.16
C PRO A 45 9.16 -1.50 4.24
N PHE A 46 8.75 -2.70 3.83
CA PHE A 46 8.38 -3.74 4.78
C PHE A 46 9.58 -4.12 5.63
N ALA A 47 9.43 -3.92 6.92
CA ALA A 47 10.41 -4.25 7.94
C ALA A 47 9.72 -4.54 9.26
N ASN A 48 10.35 -5.42 10.03
CA ASN A 48 9.97 -5.73 11.39
C ASN A 48 10.70 -4.83 12.39
N MET A 49 10.18 -4.74 13.61
CA MET A 49 10.85 -4.07 14.72
C MET A 49 12.31 -4.57 14.85
N GLY A 50 13.25 -3.63 14.96
CA GLY A 50 14.68 -3.90 15.13
C GLY A 50 15.47 -4.08 13.83
N GLU A 51 14.81 -4.15 12.67
CA GLU A 51 15.51 -4.23 11.39
C GLU A 51 16.04 -2.87 10.94
N GLU A 52 17.18 -2.90 10.25
CA GLU A 52 17.81 -1.73 9.65
C GLU A 52 17.33 -1.59 8.21
N VAL A 53 16.70 -0.45 7.90
CA VAL A 53 16.17 -0.15 6.56
C VAL A 53 16.73 1.14 6.00
N ALA A 54 17.05 1.12 4.71
CA ALA A 54 17.38 2.32 3.96
C ALA A 54 16.10 3.09 3.61
N TRP A 55 16.05 4.36 3.98
CA TRP A 55 14.98 5.27 3.60
C TRP A 55 15.25 5.88 2.22
N VAL A 56 14.33 6.73 1.75
CA VAL A 56 14.42 7.41 0.45
C VAL A 56 15.67 8.30 0.31
N ASP A 57 16.27 8.72 1.43
CA ASP A 57 17.50 9.51 1.50
C ASP A 57 18.77 8.65 1.50
N GLY A 58 18.64 7.32 1.50
CA GLY A 58 19.75 6.37 1.56
C GLY A 58 20.31 6.14 2.98
N TRP A 59 19.74 6.79 4.00
CA TRP A 59 20.19 6.61 5.38
C TRP A 59 19.53 5.40 6.00
N LEU A 60 20.35 4.62 6.70
CA LEU A 60 19.90 3.46 7.44
C LEU A 60 19.28 3.88 8.77
N ARG A 61 18.13 3.31 9.11
CA ARG A 61 17.46 3.54 10.39
C ARG A 61 16.92 2.22 10.93
N ILE A 62 17.03 2.04 12.24
CA ILE A 62 16.46 0.90 12.94
C ILE A 62 14.96 1.16 13.15
N MET A 63 14.14 0.17 12.82
CA MET A 63 12.69 0.25 13.02
C MET A 63 12.33 0.14 14.50
N GLU A 64 11.70 1.19 15.04
CA GLU A 64 11.17 1.19 16.42
C GLU A 64 9.93 0.30 16.57
N LYS A 65 9.23 0.05 15.46
CA LYS A 65 7.99 -0.73 15.37
C LYS A 65 7.88 -1.41 14.01
N ASP A 66 6.97 -2.36 13.87
CA ASP A 66 6.71 -2.96 12.57
C ASP A 66 6.19 -1.89 11.60
N SER A 67 6.64 -1.96 10.35
CA SER A 67 6.20 -1.02 9.31
C SER A 67 4.69 -1.07 9.13
N SER A 68 4.05 0.09 9.25
CA SER A 68 2.64 0.30 8.89
C SER A 68 2.54 0.64 7.41
N VAL A 69 1.51 0.14 6.74
CA VAL A 69 1.25 0.43 5.32
C VAL A 69 -0.20 0.85 5.11
N THR A 70 -0.43 1.65 4.08
CA THR A 70 -1.77 2.09 3.71
C THR A 70 -2.23 1.36 2.46
N VAL A 71 -3.42 0.77 2.51
CA VAL A 71 -4.16 0.28 1.34
C VAL A 71 -5.25 1.30 1.03
N THR A 72 -5.23 1.85 -0.17
CA THR A 72 -6.21 2.86 -0.59
C THR A 72 -6.93 2.40 -1.85
N THR A 73 -8.26 2.39 -1.80
CA THR A 73 -9.15 2.19 -2.93
C THR A 73 -9.79 3.53 -3.33
N HIS A 74 -10.76 3.51 -4.25
CA HIS A 74 -11.53 4.70 -4.58
C HIS A 74 -12.31 5.31 -3.41
N GLU A 75 -12.82 4.48 -2.49
CA GLU A 75 -13.72 4.93 -1.41
C GLU A 75 -13.13 4.79 -0.01
N TRP A 76 -12.13 3.93 0.17
CA TRP A 76 -11.63 3.55 1.49
C TRP A 76 -10.12 3.63 1.58
N SER A 77 -9.62 3.96 2.77
CA SER A 77 -8.21 3.88 3.09
C SER A 77 -8.03 3.16 4.42
N LEU A 78 -7.30 2.05 4.40
CA LEU A 78 -6.90 1.27 5.57
C LEU A 78 -5.44 1.57 5.87
N ILE A 79 -5.16 2.19 7.01
CA ILE A 79 -3.83 2.20 7.61
C ILE A 79 -3.71 0.91 8.41
N TYR A 80 -2.91 -0.03 7.90
CA TYR A 80 -2.64 -1.31 8.53
C TYR A 80 -1.38 -1.23 9.39
N ALA A 81 -1.50 -1.70 10.63
CA ALA A 81 -0.40 -1.90 11.56
C ALA A 81 -0.44 -3.33 12.11
N VAL A 82 0.74 -3.93 12.32
CA VAL A 82 0.88 -5.28 12.90
C VAL A 82 0.44 -5.29 14.36
N GLU A 83 0.68 -4.18 15.08
CA GLU A 83 0.32 -4.02 16.47
C GLU A 83 -1.23 -3.98 16.64
N PRO A 84 -1.77 -4.81 17.55
CA PRO A 84 -3.21 -4.87 17.78
C PRO A 84 -3.83 -3.52 18.14
N GLY A 85 -4.91 -3.16 17.44
CA GLY A 85 -5.66 -1.93 17.71
C GLY A 85 -5.04 -0.64 17.18
N LEU A 86 -3.93 -0.72 16.43
CA LEU A 86 -3.34 0.44 15.76
C LEU A 86 -3.76 0.60 14.30
N SER A 87 -4.54 -0.35 13.75
CA SER A 87 -5.10 -0.21 12.40
C SER A 87 -6.28 0.77 12.40
N GLU A 88 -6.37 1.57 11.34
CA GLU A 88 -7.39 2.61 11.17
C GLU A 88 -8.02 2.53 9.79
N LEU A 89 -9.33 2.75 9.70
CA LEU A 89 -10.07 2.76 8.44
C LEU A 89 -10.80 4.09 8.27
N TYR A 90 -10.70 4.67 7.08
CA TYR A 90 -11.35 5.94 6.73
C TYR A 90 -12.16 5.80 5.44
N HIS A 91 -13.33 6.43 5.42
CA HIS A 91 -14.17 6.53 4.23
C HIS A 91 -13.88 7.84 3.49
N LEU A 92 -13.16 7.78 2.37
CA LEU A 92 -12.59 8.94 1.68
C LEU A 92 -13.66 9.88 1.11
N SER A 93 -14.79 9.34 0.66
CA SER A 93 -15.87 10.15 0.07
C SER A 93 -16.55 11.07 1.09
N SER A 94 -16.69 10.63 2.35
CA SER A 94 -17.30 11.45 3.41
C SER A 94 -16.29 12.06 4.38
N ASP A 95 -15.07 11.55 4.41
CA ASP A 95 -13.97 11.99 5.26
C ASP A 95 -12.66 12.07 4.44
N PRO A 96 -12.56 13.02 3.49
CA PRO A 96 -11.38 13.16 2.63
C PRO A 96 -10.12 13.60 3.39
N LYS A 97 -10.27 14.07 4.63
CA LYS A 97 -9.15 14.43 5.51
C LYS A 97 -8.71 13.30 6.43
N GLN A 98 -9.44 12.17 6.43
CA GLN A 98 -9.14 11.00 7.24
C GLN A 98 -9.08 11.35 8.74
N GLU A 99 -10.03 12.13 9.23
CA GLU A 99 -10.08 12.58 10.62
C GLU A 99 -10.85 11.60 11.53
N LYS A 100 -11.69 10.73 10.97
CA LYS A 100 -12.58 9.84 11.72
C LYS A 100 -12.28 8.38 11.39
N ASN A 101 -11.59 7.70 12.31
CA ASN A 101 -11.41 6.26 12.25
C ASN A 101 -12.75 5.53 12.45
N VAL A 102 -13.19 4.77 11.43
CA VAL A 102 -14.44 4.03 11.40
C VAL A 102 -14.26 2.51 11.36
N ILE A 103 -13.06 2.00 11.70
CA ILE A 103 -12.72 0.57 11.57
C ILE A 103 -13.64 -0.36 12.36
N THR A 104 -14.12 0.05 13.53
CA THR A 104 -15.04 -0.76 14.35
C THR A 104 -16.48 -0.73 13.84
N GLN A 105 -16.83 0.24 12.99
CA GLN A 105 -18.15 0.34 12.37
C GLN A 105 -18.24 -0.43 11.06
N HIS A 106 -17.10 -0.64 10.38
CA HIS A 106 -16.99 -1.33 9.09
C HIS A 106 -15.88 -2.40 9.10
N PRO A 107 -15.92 -3.38 10.02
CA PRO A 107 -14.87 -4.40 10.14
C PRO A 107 -14.75 -5.28 8.90
N GLU A 108 -15.83 -5.50 8.15
CA GLU A 108 -15.85 -6.24 6.90
C GLU A 108 -15.02 -5.55 5.81
N VAL A 109 -15.12 -4.22 5.70
CA VAL A 109 -14.35 -3.42 4.74
C VAL A 109 -12.87 -3.43 5.11
N ALA A 110 -12.56 -3.28 6.41
CA ALA A 110 -11.19 -3.37 6.89
C ALA A 110 -10.57 -4.73 6.56
N GLN A 111 -11.33 -5.81 6.74
CA GLN A 111 -10.87 -7.16 6.42
C GLN A 111 -10.67 -7.38 4.92
N GLU A 112 -11.53 -6.82 4.07
CA GLU A 112 -11.38 -6.87 2.62
C GLU A 112 -10.10 -6.17 2.15
N LEU A 113 -9.87 -4.93 2.59
CA LEU A 113 -8.65 -4.18 2.24
C LEU A 113 -7.40 -4.86 2.78
N HIS A 114 -7.46 -5.47 3.98
CA HIS A 114 -6.37 -6.28 4.51
C HIS A 114 -6.09 -7.51 3.65
N GLN A 115 -7.11 -8.17 3.09
CA GLN A 115 -6.90 -9.29 2.16
C GLN A 115 -6.24 -8.84 0.86
N GLN A 116 -6.54 -7.63 0.36
CA GLN A 116 -5.84 -7.05 -0.79
C GLN A 116 -4.35 -6.83 -0.49
N LEU A 117 -4.01 -6.37 0.71
CA LEU A 117 -2.61 -6.29 1.17
C LEU A 117 -1.94 -7.67 1.20
N VAL A 118 -2.57 -8.67 1.83
CA VAL A 118 -2.01 -10.02 1.92
C VAL A 118 -1.80 -10.64 0.53
N LYS A 119 -2.74 -10.41 -0.39
CA LYS A 119 -2.59 -10.82 -1.79
C LYS A 119 -1.37 -10.16 -2.43
N PHE A 120 -1.24 -8.84 -2.31
CA PHE A 120 -0.09 -8.12 -2.84
C PHE A 120 1.24 -8.65 -2.30
N LEU A 121 1.37 -8.82 -0.97
CA LEU A 121 2.59 -9.34 -0.35
C LEU A 121 3.00 -10.71 -0.90
N ARG A 122 2.03 -11.58 -1.20
CA ARG A 122 2.26 -12.90 -1.79
C ARG A 122 2.70 -12.79 -3.25
N GLU A 123 2.03 -11.96 -4.03
CA GLU A 123 2.33 -11.77 -5.46
C GLU A 123 3.70 -11.14 -5.69
N THR A 124 4.16 -10.27 -4.78
CA THR A 124 5.50 -9.66 -4.83
C THR A 124 6.57 -10.50 -4.12
N ASN A 125 6.26 -11.74 -3.72
CA ASN A 125 7.19 -12.67 -3.07
C ASN A 125 7.92 -12.10 -1.84
N VAL A 126 7.18 -11.37 -0.98
CA VAL A 126 7.75 -10.85 0.28
C VAL A 126 8.25 -12.03 1.13
N PRO A 127 9.47 -11.96 1.71
CA PRO A 127 9.99 -13.01 2.57
C PRO A 127 9.05 -13.40 3.71
N ALA A 128 9.01 -14.69 4.05
CA ALA A 128 8.10 -15.22 5.08
C ALA A 128 8.18 -14.48 6.41
N PHE A 129 9.39 -14.12 6.86
CA PHE A 129 9.58 -13.40 8.11
C PHE A 129 8.95 -11.98 8.11
N LEU A 130 8.75 -11.37 6.95
CA LEU A 130 8.00 -10.11 6.78
C LEU A 130 6.51 -10.35 6.50
N LEU A 131 6.17 -11.45 5.83
CA LEU A 131 4.79 -11.80 5.50
C LEU A 131 4.01 -12.26 6.73
N ASP A 132 4.57 -13.18 7.53
CA ASP A 132 3.85 -13.89 8.60
C ASP A 132 3.24 -12.95 9.66
N PRO A 133 3.93 -11.90 10.14
CA PRO A 133 3.33 -10.94 11.08
C PRO A 133 2.14 -10.18 10.48
N ARG A 134 2.03 -10.12 9.14
CA ARG A 134 1.08 -9.31 8.39
C ARG A 134 -0.14 -10.10 7.89
N LEU A 135 -0.24 -11.39 8.22
CA LEU A 135 -1.31 -12.28 7.79
C LEU A 135 -2.65 -12.05 8.50
N GLU A 136 -2.67 -11.27 9.58
CA GLU A 136 -3.85 -11.03 10.41
C GLU A 136 -4.11 -9.55 10.61
N LEU A 137 -5.39 -9.15 10.57
CA LEU A 137 -5.87 -7.87 11.05
C LEU A 137 -6.30 -8.00 12.51
N ARG A 138 -5.61 -7.31 13.41
CA ARG A 138 -5.80 -7.46 14.87
C ARG A 138 -6.47 -6.24 15.48
N TYR A 139 -7.65 -6.46 16.05
CA TYR A 139 -8.38 -5.46 16.82
C TYR A 139 -7.89 -5.40 18.27
N LYS A 140 -8.13 -4.27 18.94
CA LYS A 140 -7.85 -4.15 20.38
C LYS A 140 -8.84 -5.04 21.15
N VAL A 141 -8.31 -5.92 22.01
CA VAL A 141 -9.09 -6.72 22.97
C VAL A 141 -9.57 -5.86 24.13
#